data_AF-T0LDQ2-F1
#
_entry.id   AF-T0LDQ2-F1
#
_cell.length_a   1.000
_cell.length_b   1.000
_cell.length_c   1.000
_cell.angle_alpha   90.00
_cell.angle_beta   90.00
_cell.angle_gamma   90.00
#
_symmetry.space_group_name_H-M   'P 1'
#
loop_
_entity.id
_entity.type
_entity.pdbx_description
1 polymer ?
#
loop_
_entity_poly.entity_id
_entity_poly.type
_entity_poly.pdbx_seq_one_letter_code
_entity_poly.pdbx_strand_id
1 'polypeptide(L)'
;MGLGSQVESISTSITANWSWYNKLMGIVSWNFKNNSAFQETAVLYRSGYFFGNAYFPIYLENGVSMWGTQLAPLTNRGIDRNTMPLGIVDFGQGNRIIAFLFTFDPGQSWSVLEGGFSARSPPSNGVLFGAMLEKTGSFCIGYDPKQVTDYDRQTSTSLKGYSPNPSYIKTVEVAISTFAQFVQLFPGDTISDRPCQNQNEVVVQEESNVAPGDIEEIVGNIVRVIRSF
;
A
#
# COMPACT_ATOMS: atom_id res chain seq x y z
N MET A 1 31.66 -7.07 -3.32
CA MET A 1 30.26 -7.54 -3.40
C MET A 1 29.84 -7.88 -1.98
N GLY A 2 28.87 -7.16 -1.41
CA GLY A 2 28.37 -7.46 -0.07
C GLY A 2 27.44 -8.67 -0.12
N LEU A 3 27.62 -9.62 0.80
CA LEU A 3 26.71 -10.75 0.97
C LEU A 3 25.32 -10.21 1.29
N GLY A 4 24.34 -10.53 0.44
CA GLY A 4 22.94 -10.19 0.68
C GLY A 4 22.39 -10.96 1.87
N SER A 5 21.61 -10.32 2.73
CA SER A 5 20.92 -11.05 3.81
C SER A 5 19.76 -11.85 3.21
N GLN A 6 19.66 -13.13 3.58
CA GLN A 6 18.51 -13.94 3.21
C GLN A 6 17.23 -13.45 3.90
N VAL A 7 16.11 -13.58 3.20
CA VAL A 7 14.76 -13.31 3.68
C VAL A 7 14.13 -14.62 4.11
N GLU A 8 13.52 -14.64 5.29
CA GLU A 8 12.74 -15.80 5.76
C GLU A 8 11.51 -16.00 4.87
N SER A 9 11.07 -17.24 4.68
CA SER A 9 9.90 -17.57 3.84
C SER A 9 8.91 -18.42 4.63
N ILE A 10 7.67 -17.95 4.76
CA ILE A 10 6.60 -18.57 5.54
C ILE A 10 5.44 -18.91 4.61
N SER A 11 5.01 -20.17 4.61
CA SER A 11 3.90 -20.66 3.77
C SER A 11 4.13 -20.47 2.25
N THR A 12 5.39 -20.39 1.80
CA THR A 12 5.78 -20.26 0.39
C THR A 12 7.16 -20.88 0.15
N SER A 13 7.40 -21.38 -1.07
CA SER A 13 8.70 -21.82 -1.58
C SER A 13 9.44 -20.71 -2.34
N ILE A 14 8.86 -19.51 -2.41
CA ILE A 14 9.53 -18.33 -2.95
C ILE A 14 10.60 -17.89 -1.95
N THR A 15 11.85 -17.85 -2.40
CA THR A 15 12.97 -17.29 -1.64
C THR A 15 13.28 -15.90 -2.12
N ALA A 16 13.71 -15.03 -1.20
CA ALA A 16 14.25 -13.71 -1.54
C ALA A 16 15.59 -13.43 -0.84
N ASN A 17 16.36 -12.56 -1.47
CA ASN A 17 17.48 -11.87 -0.85
C ASN A 17 17.55 -10.46 -1.44
N TRP A 18 18.36 -9.60 -0.83
CA TRP A 18 18.66 -8.29 -1.40
C TRP A 18 20.16 -8.02 -1.40
N SER A 19 20.60 -7.19 -2.33
CA SER A 19 21.96 -6.64 -2.35
C SER A 19 21.94 -5.15 -2.71
N TRP A 20 22.99 -4.42 -2.35
CA TRP A 20 23.12 -3.03 -2.79
C TRP A 20 23.28 -2.98 -4.32
N TYR A 21 22.36 -2.31 -5.00
CA TYR A 21 22.49 -2.00 -6.42
C TYR A 21 23.29 -0.71 -6.59
N ASN A 22 22.89 0.35 -5.87
CA ASN A 22 23.64 1.58 -5.74
C ASN A 22 23.56 2.08 -4.30
N LYS A 23 24.59 1.78 -3.51
CA LYS A 23 24.65 2.13 -2.08
C LYS A 23 24.65 3.64 -1.83
N LEU A 24 25.23 4.45 -2.72
CA LEU A 24 25.29 5.91 -2.57
C LEU A 24 23.91 6.55 -2.77
N MET A 25 23.10 6.00 -3.66
CA MET A 25 21.73 6.45 -3.91
C MET A 25 20.70 5.75 -3.03
N GLY A 26 21.12 4.85 -2.13
CA GLY A 26 20.19 4.12 -1.28
C GLY A 26 19.31 3.10 -2.00
N ILE A 27 19.80 2.54 -3.10
CA ILE A 27 19.06 1.61 -3.96
C ILE A 27 19.55 0.18 -3.75
N VAL A 28 18.62 -0.72 -3.46
CA VAL A 28 18.84 -2.17 -3.36
C VAL A 28 18.18 -2.91 -4.51
N SER A 29 18.69 -4.10 -4.82
CA SER A 29 18.06 -5.08 -5.70
C SER A 29 17.49 -6.20 -4.86
N TRP A 30 16.18 -6.40 -4.90
CA TRP A 30 15.54 -7.62 -4.40
C TRP A 30 15.61 -8.69 -5.48
N ASN A 31 16.03 -9.90 -5.12
CA ASN A 31 16.11 -11.04 -6.03
C ASN A 31 15.23 -12.15 -5.47
N PHE A 32 14.24 -12.56 -6.26
CA PHE A 32 13.28 -13.59 -5.94
C PHE A 32 13.51 -14.83 -6.79
N LYS A 33 13.19 -15.98 -6.22
CA LYS A 33 13.12 -17.24 -6.96
C LYS A 33 12.00 -18.10 -6.40
N ASN A 34 11.10 -18.57 -7.26
CA ASN A 34 10.15 -19.62 -6.91
C ASN A 34 10.84 -20.99 -7.06
N ASN A 35 11.03 -21.69 -5.95
CA ASN A 35 11.66 -23.01 -5.95
C ASN A 35 10.67 -24.18 -6.02
N SER A 36 9.37 -23.90 -6.10
CA SER A 36 8.35 -24.94 -6.23
C SER A 36 8.13 -25.37 -7.69
N ALA A 37 7.34 -26.41 -7.85
CA ALA A 37 6.81 -26.88 -9.13
C ALA A 37 5.50 -26.18 -9.54
N PHE A 38 5.02 -25.21 -8.76
CA PHE A 38 3.73 -24.55 -8.96
C PHE A 38 3.88 -23.04 -9.04
N GLN A 39 2.88 -22.36 -9.62
CA GLN A 39 2.82 -20.91 -9.49
C GLN A 39 2.57 -20.55 -8.03
N GLU A 40 3.37 -19.66 -7.47
CA GLU A 40 3.19 -19.16 -6.12
C GLU A 40 3.07 -17.64 -6.11
N THR A 41 2.38 -17.12 -5.10
CA THR A 41 2.31 -15.68 -4.82
C THR A 41 2.76 -15.44 -3.40
N ALA A 42 3.53 -14.38 -3.19
CA ALA A 42 3.92 -13.93 -1.87
C ALA A 42 3.83 -12.41 -1.75
N VAL A 43 3.87 -11.93 -0.51
CA VAL A 43 4.04 -10.51 -0.17
C VAL A 43 5.27 -10.36 0.72
N LEU A 44 6.01 -9.27 0.53
CA LEU A 44 7.27 -9.02 1.24
C LEU A 44 7.03 -8.06 2.42
N TYR A 45 7.19 -8.57 3.64
CA TYR A 45 7.36 -7.73 4.84
C TYR A 45 8.83 -7.39 5.00
N ARG A 46 9.15 -6.13 5.28
CA ARG A 46 10.51 -5.68 5.57
C ARG A 46 10.46 -4.38 6.38
N SER A 47 11.50 -4.09 7.15
CA SER A 47 11.68 -2.77 7.79
C SER A 47 10.42 -2.24 8.52
N GLY A 48 9.62 -3.14 9.09
CA GLY A 48 8.40 -2.80 9.85
C GLY A 48 7.08 -2.81 9.07
N TYR A 49 7.04 -3.06 7.76
CA TYR A 49 5.79 -3.02 6.98
C TYR A 49 5.82 -3.84 5.68
N PHE A 50 4.65 -4.03 5.06
CA PHE A 50 4.52 -4.74 3.77
C PHE A 50 4.90 -3.84 2.60
N PHE A 51 5.78 -4.32 1.73
CA PHE A 51 6.25 -3.55 0.58
C PHE A 51 5.09 -3.21 -0.36
N GLY A 52 4.98 -1.92 -0.69
CA GLY A 52 3.87 -1.36 -1.47
C GLY A 52 2.88 -0.58 -0.59
N ASN A 53 2.78 -0.89 0.71
CA ASN A 53 1.73 -0.33 1.56
C ASN A 53 1.83 1.17 1.82
N ALA A 54 3.04 1.71 2.02
CA ALA A 54 3.20 3.08 2.51
C ALA A 54 2.75 4.19 1.54
N TYR A 55 2.89 3.97 0.23
CA TYR A 55 2.77 5.03 -0.78
C TYR A 55 2.08 4.53 -2.06
N PHE A 56 1.23 3.50 -1.95
CA PHE A 56 0.52 2.91 -3.08
C PHE A 56 -0.26 3.90 -3.97
N PRO A 57 -0.92 4.96 -3.47
CA PRO A 57 -1.68 5.85 -4.34
C PRO A 57 -0.78 6.63 -5.29
N ILE A 58 0.44 6.96 -4.86
CA ILE A 58 1.45 7.64 -5.70
C ILE A 58 1.97 6.69 -6.77
N TYR A 59 2.22 5.42 -6.42
CA TYR A 59 2.72 4.43 -7.40
C TYR A 59 1.73 4.22 -8.54
N LEU A 60 0.44 4.21 -8.23
CA LEU A 60 -0.63 4.03 -9.21
C LEU A 60 -0.82 5.26 -10.09
N GLU A 61 -0.97 6.44 -9.48
CA GLU A 61 -1.24 7.69 -10.21
C GLU A 61 -0.09 8.07 -11.16
N ASN A 62 1.14 7.76 -10.77
CA ASN A 62 2.33 8.18 -11.52
C ASN A 62 2.91 7.05 -12.40
N GLY A 63 2.14 5.98 -12.63
CA GLY A 63 2.50 4.90 -13.56
C GLY A 63 3.70 4.05 -13.14
N VAL A 64 4.08 4.07 -11.85
CA VAL A 64 5.13 3.22 -11.29
C VAL A 64 4.64 1.77 -11.17
N SER A 65 3.35 1.59 -10.87
CA SER A 65 2.69 0.31 -10.73
C SER A 65 1.24 0.37 -11.25
N MET A 66 0.53 -0.75 -11.17
CA MET A 66 -0.86 -0.92 -11.58
C MET A 66 -1.59 -1.85 -10.61
N TRP A 67 -2.91 -1.80 -10.61
CA TRP A 67 -3.73 -2.80 -9.93
C TRP A 67 -3.61 -4.17 -10.59
N GLY A 68 -3.43 -5.20 -9.79
CA GLY A 68 -3.48 -6.59 -10.24
C GLY A 68 -4.92 -7.07 -10.35
N THR A 69 -5.38 -7.41 -11.55
CA THR A 69 -6.72 -7.97 -11.77
C THR A 69 -6.74 -9.50 -11.80
N GLN A 70 -5.56 -10.12 -11.68
CA GLN A 70 -5.34 -11.56 -11.59
C GLN A 70 -3.94 -11.81 -10.98
N LEU A 71 -3.71 -12.99 -10.41
CA LEU A 71 -2.37 -13.42 -9.99
C LEU A 71 -1.62 -13.98 -11.20
N ALA A 72 -1.12 -13.09 -12.05
CA ALA A 72 -0.28 -13.47 -13.18
C ALA A 72 1.21 -13.41 -12.81
N PRO A 73 2.04 -14.37 -13.27
CA PRO A 73 3.48 -14.34 -13.10
C PRO A 73 4.09 -13.00 -13.57
N LEU A 74 5.01 -12.47 -12.78
CA LEU A 74 5.68 -11.21 -13.09
C LEU A 74 6.50 -11.33 -14.38
N THR A 75 6.35 -10.39 -15.30
CA THR A 75 7.17 -10.36 -16.52
C THR A 75 8.51 -9.71 -16.23
N ASN A 76 9.62 -10.30 -16.71
CA ASN A 76 10.93 -9.66 -16.63
C ASN A 76 11.13 -8.66 -17.79
N ARG A 77 11.11 -7.37 -17.49
CA ARG A 77 11.36 -6.25 -18.41
C ARG A 77 12.76 -5.66 -18.24
N GLY A 78 13.59 -6.23 -17.37
CA GLY A 78 14.85 -5.66 -16.90
C GLY A 78 14.68 -5.03 -15.52
N ILE A 79 15.71 -5.14 -14.68
CA ILE A 79 15.67 -4.78 -13.25
C ILE A 79 15.22 -3.33 -12.98
N ASP A 80 15.52 -2.42 -13.91
CA ASP A 80 15.20 -1.00 -13.89
C ASP A 80 13.76 -0.68 -14.35
N ARG A 81 13.10 -1.64 -15.02
CA ARG A 81 11.73 -1.51 -15.57
C ARG A 81 10.74 -2.51 -14.97
N ASN A 82 11.23 -3.38 -14.11
CA ASN A 82 10.44 -4.35 -13.39
C ASN A 82 9.57 -3.64 -12.35
N THR A 83 8.29 -3.98 -12.34
CA THR A 83 7.31 -3.48 -11.36
C THR A 83 6.36 -4.61 -11.01
N MET A 84 5.77 -4.52 -9.81
CA MET A 84 4.81 -5.49 -9.30
C MET A 84 3.41 -4.87 -9.28
N PRO A 85 2.36 -5.63 -9.58
CA PRO A 85 1.01 -5.14 -9.37
C PRO A 85 0.72 -5.00 -7.87
N LEU A 86 -0.18 -4.07 -7.54
CA LEU A 86 -0.75 -3.91 -6.21
C LEU A 86 -2.05 -4.70 -6.10
N GLY A 87 -2.34 -5.23 -4.91
CA GLY A 87 -3.63 -5.84 -4.60
C GLY A 87 -3.98 -5.73 -3.12
N ILE A 88 -5.18 -6.18 -2.76
CA ILE A 88 -5.62 -6.22 -1.37
C ILE A 88 -5.02 -7.47 -0.71
N VAL A 89 -4.44 -7.29 0.47
CA VAL A 89 -3.99 -8.37 1.35
C VAL A 89 -4.91 -8.41 2.56
N ASP A 90 -5.64 -9.52 2.72
CA ASP A 90 -6.54 -9.76 3.84
C ASP A 90 -5.82 -10.58 4.93
N PHE A 91 -5.81 -10.02 6.14
CA PHE A 91 -5.28 -10.63 7.36
C PHE A 91 -6.40 -11.28 8.19
N GLY A 92 -7.63 -11.27 7.69
CA GLY A 92 -8.83 -11.72 8.36
C GLY A 92 -9.43 -10.65 9.27
N GLN A 93 -10.69 -10.89 9.70
CA GLN A 93 -11.43 -10.01 10.62
C GLN A 93 -11.61 -8.58 10.09
N GLY A 94 -11.58 -8.40 8.76
CA GLY A 94 -11.70 -7.09 8.11
C GLY A 94 -10.41 -6.28 8.07
N ASN A 95 -9.30 -6.82 8.58
CA ASN A 95 -7.99 -6.17 8.55
C ASN A 95 -7.36 -6.35 7.16
N ARG A 96 -7.45 -5.29 6.34
CA ARG A 96 -7.03 -5.31 4.95
C ARG A 96 -6.08 -4.17 4.65
N ILE A 97 -5.06 -4.44 3.85
CA ILE A 97 -4.13 -3.41 3.35
C ILE A 97 -3.92 -3.56 1.84
N ILE A 98 -3.34 -2.53 1.23
CA ILE A 98 -2.79 -2.62 -0.13
C ILE A 98 -1.29 -2.94 -0.04
N ALA A 99 -0.80 -3.89 -0.84
CA ALA A 99 0.62 -4.21 -0.95
C ALA A 99 0.98 -4.77 -2.34
N PHE A 100 2.27 -4.83 -2.66
CA PHE A 100 2.75 -5.46 -3.88
C PHE A 100 2.60 -6.97 -3.82
N LEU A 101 2.12 -7.56 -4.92
CA LEU A 101 1.98 -9.01 -5.07
C LEU A 101 3.10 -9.56 -5.93
N PHE A 102 3.83 -10.54 -5.40
CA PHE A 102 4.94 -11.20 -6.08
C PHE A 102 4.50 -12.59 -6.54
N THR A 103 3.92 -12.66 -7.74
CA THR A 103 3.51 -13.93 -8.37
C THR A 103 4.59 -14.43 -9.33
N PHE A 104 4.94 -15.71 -9.24
CA PHE A 104 6.02 -16.31 -10.03
C PHE A 104 5.62 -17.67 -10.59
N ASP A 105 6.00 -17.92 -11.84
CA ASP A 105 5.95 -19.25 -12.46
C ASP A 105 6.89 -20.24 -11.75
N PRO A 106 6.67 -21.56 -11.90
CA PRO A 106 7.59 -22.58 -11.40
C PRO A 106 9.03 -22.31 -11.86
N GLY A 107 9.98 -22.30 -10.92
CA GLY A 107 11.40 -22.08 -11.21
C GLY A 107 11.78 -20.64 -11.61
N GLN A 108 10.83 -19.72 -11.72
CA GLN A 108 11.09 -18.36 -12.18
C GLN A 108 12.00 -17.62 -11.20
N SER A 109 13.00 -16.91 -11.76
CA SER A 109 13.80 -15.92 -11.04
C SER A 109 13.48 -14.51 -11.55
N TRP A 110 13.42 -13.54 -10.65
CA TRP A 110 13.00 -12.18 -10.97
C TRP A 110 13.60 -11.18 -9.97
N SER A 111 13.77 -9.93 -10.37
CA SER A 111 14.37 -8.92 -9.51
C SER A 111 13.77 -7.53 -9.72
N VAL A 112 13.84 -6.68 -8.69
CA VAL A 112 13.36 -5.28 -8.74
C VAL A 112 14.22 -4.38 -7.87
N LEU A 113 14.31 -3.12 -8.28
CA LEU A 113 14.97 -2.09 -7.50
C LEU A 113 14.02 -1.48 -6.46
N GLU A 114 14.56 -1.18 -5.28
CA GLU A 114 13.88 -0.38 -4.28
C GLU A 114 14.83 0.70 -3.74
N GLY A 115 14.34 1.93 -3.66
CA GLY A 115 15.04 3.06 -3.05
C GLY A 115 14.62 3.32 -1.60
N GLY A 116 15.25 4.31 -0.97
CA GLY A 116 14.89 4.76 0.39
C GLY A 116 15.72 4.14 1.51
N PHE A 117 16.84 3.48 1.18
CA PHE A 117 17.73 2.88 2.17
C PHE A 117 19.02 3.69 2.35
N SER A 118 19.75 3.42 3.43
CA SER A 118 21.09 3.96 3.63
C SER A 118 22.02 2.93 4.24
N ALA A 119 23.32 3.20 4.26
CA ALA A 119 24.26 2.33 4.95
C ALA A 119 23.94 2.12 6.45
N ARG A 120 23.27 3.10 7.09
CA ARG A 120 22.86 3.06 8.50
C ARG A 120 21.49 2.42 8.70
N SER A 121 20.68 2.37 7.66
CA SER A 121 19.34 1.77 7.66
C SER A 121 19.17 0.96 6.37
N PRO A 122 19.87 -0.20 6.24
CA PRO A 122 19.63 -1.14 5.16
C PRO A 122 18.26 -1.82 5.34
N PRO A 123 17.74 -2.50 4.30
CA PRO A 123 16.59 -3.37 4.48
C PRO A 123 16.88 -4.39 5.59
N SER A 124 15.95 -4.52 6.53
CA SER A 124 16.06 -5.42 7.68
C SER A 124 14.76 -6.19 7.90
N ASN A 125 14.84 -7.29 8.66
CA ASN A 125 13.68 -8.10 9.06
C ASN A 125 12.79 -8.52 7.88
N GLY A 126 13.42 -8.94 6.78
CA GLY A 126 12.71 -9.37 5.59
C GLY A 126 12.05 -10.72 5.81
N VAL A 127 10.75 -10.82 5.54
CA VAL A 127 9.96 -12.06 5.56
C VAL A 127 9.05 -12.08 4.33
N LEU A 128 9.06 -13.17 3.59
CA LEU A 128 8.07 -13.48 2.56
C LEU A 128 6.95 -14.31 3.16
N PHE A 129 5.72 -13.84 3.01
CA PHE A 129 4.54 -14.61 3.37
C PHE A 129 3.83 -15.06 2.11
N GLY A 130 3.58 -16.37 2.01
CA GLY A 130 2.74 -16.92 0.96
C GLY A 130 1.34 -16.31 1.01
N ALA A 131 0.80 -16.05 -0.16
CA ALA A 131 -0.51 -15.47 -0.35
C ALA A 131 -1.32 -16.28 -1.37
N MET A 132 -2.61 -16.44 -1.10
CA MET A 132 -3.53 -17.21 -1.94
C MET A 132 -4.68 -16.32 -2.39
N LEU A 133 -5.11 -16.46 -3.65
CA LEU A 133 -6.26 -15.72 -4.15
C LEU A 133 -7.51 -16.10 -3.36
N GLU A 134 -8.17 -15.11 -2.77
CA GLU A 134 -9.51 -15.30 -2.21
C GLU A 134 -10.57 -14.95 -3.25
N LYS A 135 -10.46 -13.75 -3.84
CA LYS A 135 -11.39 -13.30 -4.87
C LYS A 135 -10.79 -12.22 -5.76
N THR A 136 -11.43 -12.03 -6.90
CA THR A 136 -11.24 -10.86 -7.76
C THR A 136 -12.55 -10.09 -7.78
N GLY A 137 -12.48 -8.78 -7.56
CA GLY A 137 -13.69 -7.97 -7.38
C GLY A 137 -13.44 -6.49 -7.66
N SER A 138 -14.49 -5.69 -7.46
CA SER A 138 -14.37 -4.24 -7.41
C SER A 138 -14.58 -3.78 -5.97
N PHE A 139 -13.74 -2.88 -5.51
CA PHE A 139 -13.67 -2.43 -4.13
C PHE A 139 -13.65 -0.91 -4.11
N CYS A 140 -14.30 -0.30 -3.13
CA CYS A 140 -14.04 1.09 -2.81
C CYS A 140 -12.75 1.17 -1.99
N ILE A 141 -11.69 1.69 -2.60
CA ILE A 141 -10.38 1.82 -1.96
C ILE A 141 -10.07 3.30 -1.82
N GLY A 142 -9.75 3.71 -0.60
CA GLY A 142 -9.30 5.04 -0.25
C GLY A 142 -7.94 4.98 0.43
N TYR A 143 -7.19 6.07 0.32
CA TYR A 143 -5.91 6.26 0.99
C TYR A 143 -5.96 7.47 1.91
N ASP A 144 -5.19 7.43 2.99
CA ASP A 144 -4.93 8.61 3.81
C ASP A 144 -4.14 9.65 2.99
N PRO A 145 -4.64 10.89 2.79
CA PRO A 145 -3.90 11.94 2.10
C PRO A 145 -2.51 12.21 2.67
N LYS A 146 -2.27 11.85 3.94
CA LYS A 146 -0.96 11.92 4.57
C LYS A 146 0.10 11.13 3.82
N GLN A 147 -0.24 10.01 3.16
CA GLN A 147 0.69 9.25 2.33
C GLN A 147 1.37 10.14 1.27
N VAL A 148 0.59 10.99 0.59
CA VAL A 148 1.08 11.91 -0.44
C VAL A 148 1.98 12.97 0.18
N THR A 149 1.53 13.61 1.26
CA THR A 149 2.33 14.64 1.92
C THR A 149 3.63 14.11 2.55
N ASP A 150 3.60 12.87 3.07
CA ASP A 150 4.76 12.21 3.66
C ASP A 150 5.77 11.78 2.61
N TYR A 151 5.30 11.34 1.43
CA TYR A 151 6.15 11.03 0.30
C TYR A 151 6.84 12.29 -0.21
N ASP A 152 6.08 13.33 -0.56
CA ASP A 152 6.61 14.59 -1.09
C ASP A 152 7.63 15.23 -0.13
N ARG A 153 7.38 15.17 1.20
CA ARG A 153 8.33 15.64 2.20
C ARG A 153 9.66 14.87 2.17
N GLN A 154 9.63 13.57 1.89
CA GLN A 154 10.83 12.72 1.89
C GLN A 154 11.60 12.78 0.57
N THR A 155 10.91 12.96 -0.54
CA THR A 155 11.50 12.90 -1.89
C THR A 155 11.69 14.27 -2.51
N SER A 156 11.18 15.34 -1.88
CA SER A 156 11.13 16.69 -2.44
C SER A 156 10.41 16.74 -3.79
N THR A 157 9.35 15.95 -3.93
CA THR A 157 8.49 15.94 -5.12
C THR A 157 7.19 16.71 -4.91
N SER A 158 6.36 16.76 -5.95
CA SER A 158 4.98 17.26 -5.90
C SER A 158 4.02 16.25 -6.55
N LEU A 159 4.28 14.96 -6.36
CA LEU A 159 3.51 13.89 -6.99
C LEU A 159 2.12 13.83 -6.36
N LYS A 160 1.16 13.26 -7.08
CA LYS A 160 -0.20 13.11 -6.61
C LYS A 160 -0.50 11.64 -6.33
N GLY A 161 -1.42 11.42 -5.40
CA GLY A 161 -2.15 10.15 -5.33
C GLY A 161 -3.33 10.19 -6.29
N TYR A 162 -3.91 9.02 -6.57
CA TYR A 162 -5.02 8.94 -7.51
C TYR A 162 -6.24 9.74 -7.04
N SER A 163 -7.08 10.13 -8.01
CA SER A 163 -8.35 10.83 -7.78
C SER A 163 -9.45 10.22 -8.66
N PRO A 164 -10.68 10.02 -8.13
CA PRO A 164 -11.15 10.39 -6.79
C PRO A 164 -10.55 9.55 -5.66
N ASN A 165 -10.60 10.05 -4.42
CA ASN A 165 -10.22 9.31 -3.22
C ASN A 165 -11.38 9.36 -2.20
N PRO A 166 -12.08 8.23 -1.93
CA PRO A 166 -11.80 6.89 -2.45
C PRO A 166 -12.23 6.68 -3.92
N SER A 167 -11.71 5.63 -4.55
CA SER A 167 -12.03 5.20 -5.92
C SER A 167 -12.57 3.76 -5.96
N TYR A 168 -13.48 3.50 -6.89
CA TYR A 168 -14.00 2.15 -7.14
C TYR A 168 -13.08 1.40 -8.11
N ILE A 169 -12.33 0.43 -7.59
CA ILE A 169 -11.17 -0.19 -8.24
C ILE A 169 -11.39 -1.68 -8.40
N LYS A 170 -11.14 -2.20 -9.61
CA LYS A 170 -11.08 -3.65 -9.85
C LYS A 170 -9.69 -4.19 -9.53
N THR A 171 -9.61 -5.13 -8.59
CA THR A 171 -8.36 -5.76 -8.17
C THR A 171 -8.59 -7.17 -7.61
N VAL A 172 -7.52 -7.89 -7.33
CA VAL A 172 -7.51 -9.11 -6.52
C VAL A 172 -7.45 -8.78 -5.03
N GLU A 173 -8.01 -9.70 -4.24
CA GLU A 173 -7.82 -9.82 -2.80
C GLU A 173 -7.21 -11.20 -2.51
N VAL A 174 -6.13 -11.20 -1.72
CA VAL A 174 -5.39 -12.39 -1.34
C VAL A 174 -5.39 -12.58 0.17
N ALA A 175 -5.63 -13.81 0.62
CA ALA A 175 -5.38 -14.21 2.00
C ALA A 175 -3.87 -14.41 2.18
N ILE A 176 -3.36 -13.98 3.33
CA ILE A 176 -1.98 -14.20 3.75
C ILE A 176 -1.90 -15.24 4.87
N SER A 177 -0.71 -15.80 5.09
CA SER A 177 -0.41 -16.64 6.24
C SER A 177 -0.88 -16.02 7.57
N THR A 178 -1.51 -16.83 8.43
CA THR A 178 -1.99 -16.40 9.77
C THR A 178 -0.88 -16.02 10.74
N PHE A 179 0.38 -16.31 10.39
CA PHE A 179 1.56 -15.83 11.13
C PHE A 179 1.94 -14.39 10.81
N ALA A 180 1.40 -13.82 9.72
CA ALA A 180 1.66 -12.44 9.35
C ALA A 180 0.91 -11.49 10.28
N GLN A 181 1.63 -10.54 10.87
CA GLN A 181 1.01 -9.51 11.70
C GLN A 181 0.40 -8.41 10.83
N PHE A 182 -0.82 -8.01 11.12
CA PHE A 182 -1.43 -6.85 10.49
C PHE A 182 -0.69 -5.57 10.90
N VAL A 183 -0.27 -4.79 9.91
CA VAL A 183 0.36 -3.49 10.12
C VAL A 183 -0.34 -2.46 9.25
N GLN A 184 -1.07 -1.54 9.90
CA GLN A 184 -1.66 -0.39 9.24
C GLN A 184 -0.78 0.84 9.46
N LEU A 185 -0.06 1.27 8.41
CA LEU A 185 0.81 2.44 8.47
C LEU A 185 0.03 3.75 8.52
N PHE A 186 -1.08 3.81 7.79
CA PHE A 186 -1.90 4.99 7.64
C PHE A 186 -3.35 4.67 8.04
N PRO A 187 -3.84 5.21 9.18
CA PRO A 187 -5.16 4.88 9.70
C PRO A 187 -6.31 5.42 8.85
N GLY A 188 -6.05 6.40 7.97
CA GLY A 188 -7.04 6.91 7.01
C GLY A 188 -7.26 6.02 5.78
N ASP A 189 -6.51 4.92 5.62
CA ASP A 189 -6.72 3.98 4.53
C ASP A 189 -8.03 3.21 4.71
N THR A 190 -8.81 3.07 3.64
CA THR A 190 -10.11 2.41 3.68
C THR A 190 -10.24 1.40 2.54
N ILE A 191 -10.78 0.21 2.83
CA ILE A 191 -11.10 -0.82 1.83
C ILE A 191 -12.51 -1.34 2.13
N SER A 192 -13.40 -1.28 1.15
CA SER A 192 -14.77 -1.79 1.26
C SER A 192 -15.18 -2.57 0.02
N ASP A 193 -15.94 -3.64 0.23
CA ASP A 193 -16.60 -4.42 -0.84
C ASP A 193 -17.81 -3.68 -1.45
N ARG A 194 -18.22 -2.56 -0.87
CA ARG A 194 -19.33 -1.74 -1.36
C ARG A 194 -18.84 -0.70 -2.38
N PRO A 195 -19.71 -0.22 -3.29
CA PRO A 195 -19.41 0.94 -4.12
C PRO A 195 -18.99 2.14 -3.26
N CYS A 196 -18.14 3.00 -3.82
CA CYS A 196 -17.81 4.24 -3.14
C CYS A 196 -19.06 5.10 -2.98
N GLN A 197 -19.34 5.52 -1.75
CA GLN A 197 -20.37 6.52 -1.50
C GLN A 197 -19.90 7.83 -2.11
N ASN A 198 -20.79 8.48 -2.87
CA ASN A 198 -20.56 9.86 -3.28
C ASN A 198 -20.38 10.68 -2.00
N GLN A 199 -19.29 11.45 -1.86
CA GLN A 199 -19.06 12.35 -0.73
C GLN A 199 -20.08 13.51 -0.63
N ASN A 200 -21.24 13.41 -1.30
CA ASN A 200 -22.29 14.42 -1.35
C ASN A 200 -23.50 14.13 -0.44
N GLU A 201 -23.52 13.02 0.30
CA GLU A 201 -24.52 12.85 1.37
C GLU A 201 -23.91 13.30 2.71
N VAL A 202 -23.88 14.63 2.90
CA VAL A 202 -24.00 15.16 4.25
C VAL A 202 -25.40 14.73 4.72
N VAL A 203 -25.46 13.67 5.51
CA VAL A 203 -26.66 13.37 6.30
C VAL A 203 -26.78 14.53 7.28
N VAL A 204 -27.56 15.55 6.90
CA VAL A 204 -28.13 16.48 7.87
C VAL A 204 -29.01 15.60 8.75
N GLN A 205 -28.51 15.25 9.93
CA GLN A 205 -29.40 14.76 10.97
C GLN A 205 -30.37 15.91 11.24
N GLU A 206 -31.63 15.70 10.90
CA GLU A 206 -32.72 16.52 11.40
C GLU A 206 -32.74 16.34 12.93
N GLU A 207 -32.02 17.21 13.64
CA GLU A 207 -32.27 17.42 15.05
C GLU A 207 -33.57 18.21 15.19
N SER A 208 -34.54 17.50 15.74
CA SER A 208 -35.79 17.95 16.33
C SER A 208 -35.76 19.36 16.93
N ASN A 209 -36.74 20.17 16.52
CA ASN A 209 -37.45 21.21 17.28
C ASN A 209 -36.66 21.94 18.38
N VAL A 210 -35.95 23.00 18.00
CA VAL A 210 -35.57 24.08 18.93
C VAL A 210 -36.32 25.35 18.53
N ALA A 211 -37.01 25.93 19.51
CA ALA A 211 -37.89 27.09 19.36
C ALA A 211 -37.14 28.33 18.83
N PRO A 212 -37.83 29.24 18.09
CA PRO A 212 -37.21 30.43 17.53
C PRO A 212 -37.04 31.50 18.61
N GLY A 213 -35.88 31.47 19.26
CA GLY A 213 -35.33 32.49 20.13
C GLY A 213 -33.84 32.20 20.28
N ASP A 214 -32.99 33.21 20.23
CA ASP A 214 -31.54 33.14 20.52
C ASP A 214 -30.56 32.86 19.36
N ILE A 215 -30.96 33.07 18.10
CA ILE A 215 -29.98 33.17 17.00
C ILE A 215 -29.24 34.52 16.99
N GLU A 216 -29.82 35.57 17.58
CA GLU A 216 -29.18 36.90 17.64
C GLU A 216 -28.09 37.02 18.72
N GLU A 217 -28.04 36.13 19.71
CA GLU A 217 -27.03 36.17 20.80
C GLU A 217 -25.73 35.42 20.43
N ILE A 218 -25.80 34.41 19.55
CA ILE A 218 -24.64 33.58 19.18
C ILE A 218 -23.78 34.27 18.11
N VAL A 219 -24.39 35.03 17.19
CA VAL A 219 -23.66 35.77 16.15
C VAL A 219 -22.88 36.96 16.73
N GLY A 220 -23.31 37.52 17.86
CA GLY A 220 -22.63 38.63 18.55
C GLY A 220 -21.27 38.28 19.17
N ASN A 221 -21.03 37.01 19.52
CA ASN A 221 -19.81 36.59 20.22
C ASN A 221 -18.69 36.06 19.29
N ILE A 222 -19.00 35.71 18.04
CA ILE A 222 -18.00 35.20 17.07
C ILE A 222 -17.27 36.35 16.34
N VAL A 223 -17.89 37.52 16.19
CA VAL A 223 -17.27 38.68 15.51
C VAL A 223 -16.25 39.42 16.39
N ARG A 224 -16.20 39.16 17.70
CA ARG A 224 -15.34 39.90 18.65
C ARG A 224 -13.97 39.27 18.90
N VAL A 225 -13.72 38.03 18.47
CA VAL A 225 -12.43 37.31 18.65
C VAL A 225 -11.49 37.45 17.44
N ILE A 226 -11.99 37.89 16.28
CA ILE A 226 -11.20 38.00 15.03
C ILE A 226 -10.49 39.38 14.88
N ARG A 227 -10.52 40.27 15.89
CA ARG A 227 -9.83 41.57 15.85
C ARG A 227 -8.79 41.82 16.94
N SER A 228 -8.22 40.76 17.51
CA SER A 228 -7.05 40.89 18.39
C SER A 228 -6.08 39.73 18.23
N PHE A 229 -5.49 39.60 17.04
CA PHE A 229 -4.09 39.24 16.80
C PHE A 229 -3.68 39.81 15.44
#